data_AF-A0A6P0MXR4-F1
#
_entry.id   AF-A0A6P0MXR4-F1
#
_cell.length_a   1.000
_cell.length_b   1.000
_cell.length_c   1.000
_cell.angle_alpha   90.00
_cell.angle_beta   90.00
_cell.angle_gamma   90.00
#
_symmetry.space_group_name_H-M   'P 1'
#
loop_
_entity.id
_entity.type
_entity.pdbx_description
1 polymer ?
#
loop_
_entity_poly.entity_id
_entity_poly.type
_entity_poly.pdbx_seq_one_letter_code
_entity_poly.pdbx_strand_id
1 'polypeptide(L)'
;LGLIQASNGEHERALELYHQALEINPRMPQALNNVAVIYHYQGEQSKEAGDSEGAEALYDKAADYWKRAIRLAPNNYIEAQNWMKTTGRSKIDVYF
;
A
#
# COMPACT_ATOMS: atom_id res chain seq x y z
N LEU A 1 2.62 -19.37 -0.36
CA LEU A 1 1.17 -19.44 -0.06
C LEU A 1 0.49 -18.27 -0.76
N GLY A 2 -0.26 -18.55 -1.84
CA GLY A 2 -1.29 -17.69 -2.43
C GLY A 2 -0.91 -16.31 -2.99
N LEU A 3 -0.07 -16.24 -4.03
CA LEU A 3 -0.03 -15.05 -4.90
C LEU A 3 -1.39 -14.95 -5.62
N ILE A 4 -2.25 -14.05 -5.15
CA ILE A 4 -3.49 -13.68 -5.83
C ILE A 4 -3.08 -12.91 -7.09
N GLN A 5 -2.97 -13.61 -8.23
CA GLN A 5 -3.09 -12.97 -9.54
C GLN A 5 -4.54 -12.52 -9.71
N ALA A 6 -4.91 -11.42 -9.05
CA ALA A 6 -6.08 -10.68 -9.50
C ALA A 6 -5.70 -10.02 -10.84
N SER A 7 -6.59 -10.06 -11.82
CA SER A 7 -6.44 -9.23 -13.01
C SER A 7 -6.41 -7.76 -12.60
N ASN A 8 -5.76 -6.87 -13.35
CA ASN A 8 -5.77 -5.43 -13.06
C ASN A 8 -7.20 -4.92 -12.80
N GLY A 9 -8.18 -5.35 -13.60
CA GLY A 9 -9.60 -5.00 -13.40
C GLY A 9 -10.19 -5.35 -12.03
N GLU A 10 -9.72 -6.43 -11.41
CA GLU A 10 -10.16 -6.81 -10.06
C GLU A 10 -9.48 -5.96 -8.98
N HIS A 11 -8.23 -5.53 -9.22
CA HIS A 11 -7.51 -4.62 -8.34
C HIS A 11 -8.12 -3.22 -8.33
N GLU A 12 -8.50 -2.68 -9.50
CA GLU A 12 -9.16 -1.38 -9.59
C GLU A 12 -10.51 -1.39 -8.85
N ARG A 13 -11.34 -2.43 -9.08
CA ARG A 13 -12.61 -2.58 -8.36
C ARG A 13 -12.42 -2.74 -6.86
N ALA A 14 -11.39 -3.49 -6.44
CA ALA A 14 -11.07 -3.64 -5.02
C ALA A 14 -10.64 -2.31 -4.39
N LEU A 15 -9.84 -1.49 -5.08
CA LEU A 15 -9.47 -0.15 -4.63
C LEU A 15 -10.71 0.73 -4.42
N GLU A 16 -11.65 0.74 -5.36
CA GLU A 16 -12.90 1.50 -5.22
C GLU A 16 -13.67 1.09 -3.95
N LEU A 17 -13.85 -0.21 -3.73
CA LEU A 17 -14.54 -0.74 -2.55
C LEU A 17 -13.83 -0.39 -1.24
N TYR A 18 -12.50 -0.49 -1.21
CA TYR A 18 -11.73 -0.12 -0.02
C TYR A 18 -11.76 1.39 0.23
N HIS A 19 -11.75 2.22 -0.83
CA HIS A 19 -11.91 3.66 -0.67
C HIS A 19 -13.26 4.02 -0.09
N GLN A 20 -14.36 3.45 -0.59
CA GLN A 20 -15.70 3.62 0.00
C GLN A 20 -15.73 3.18 1.46
N ALA A 21 -15.11 2.04 1.79
CA ALA A 21 -15.01 1.58 3.17
C ALA A 21 -14.22 2.55 4.06
N LEU A 22 -13.19 3.20 3.52
CA LEU A 22 -12.39 4.21 4.23
C LEU A 22 -13.09 5.57 4.34
N GLU A 23 -14.01 5.89 3.42
CA GLU A 23 -14.89 7.07 3.57
C GLU A 23 -15.86 6.87 4.73
N ILE A 24 -16.41 5.66 4.88
CA ILE A 24 -17.31 5.30 5.99
C ILE A 24 -16.53 5.17 7.30
N ASN A 25 -15.37 4.50 7.27
CA ASN A 25 -14.51 4.31 8.43
C ASN A 25 -13.03 4.59 8.08
N PRO A 26 -12.56 5.83 8.28
CA PRO A 26 -11.17 6.22 7.98
C PRO A 26 -10.11 5.52 8.83
N ARG A 27 -10.53 4.84 9.92
CA ARG A 27 -9.66 4.19 10.89
C ARG A 27 -9.75 2.67 10.79
N MET A 28 -9.95 2.12 9.60
CA MET A 28 -9.94 0.68 9.35
C MET A 28 -8.57 0.20 8.88
N PRO A 29 -7.72 -0.39 9.75
CA PRO A 29 -6.35 -0.73 9.40
C PRO A 29 -6.26 -1.77 8.28
N GLN A 30 -7.23 -2.68 8.22
CA GLN A 30 -7.31 -3.73 7.20
C GLN A 30 -7.53 -3.15 5.80
N ALA A 31 -8.45 -2.18 5.63
CA ALA A 31 -8.63 -1.53 4.32
C ALA A 31 -7.41 -0.70 3.93
N LEU A 32 -6.82 0.04 4.88
CA LEU A 32 -5.58 0.78 4.63
C LEU A 32 -4.47 -0.16 4.16
N ASN A 33 -4.30 -1.31 4.82
CA ASN A 33 -3.33 -2.32 4.40
C ASN A 33 -3.64 -2.90 3.01
N ASN A 34 -4.91 -3.20 2.71
CA ASN A 34 -5.26 -3.79 1.42
C ASN A 34 -5.05 -2.79 0.27
N VAL A 35 -5.38 -1.50 0.47
CA VAL A 35 -5.06 -0.44 -0.50
C VAL A 35 -3.55 -0.33 -0.72
N ALA A 36 -2.76 -0.38 0.37
CA ALA A 36 -1.31 -0.33 0.28
C ALA A 36 -0.72 -1.51 -0.50
N VAL A 37 -1.19 -2.73 -0.24
CA VAL A 37 -0.76 -3.94 -0.94
C VAL A 37 -1.08 -3.85 -2.44
N ILE A 38 -2.24 -3.33 -2.82
CA ILE A 38 -2.61 -3.17 -4.23
C ILE A 38 -1.68 -2.17 -4.92
N TYR A 39 -1.40 -1.01 -4.30
CA TYR A 39 -0.45 -0.04 -4.87
C TYR A 39 0.96 -0.60 -4.95
N HIS A 40 1.41 -1.36 -3.94
CA HIS A 40 2.72 -2.02 -3.97
C HIS A 40 2.80 -3.00 -5.16
N TYR A 41 1.77 -3.83 -5.34
CA TYR A 41 1.68 -4.76 -6.47
C TYR A 41 1.68 -4.04 -7.83
N GLN A 42 0.90 -2.97 -7.98
CA GLN A 42 0.92 -2.16 -9.20
C GLN A 42 2.31 -1.55 -9.45
N GLY A 43 3.02 -1.13 -8.38
CA GLY A 43 4.38 -0.63 -8.47
C GLY A 43 5.37 -1.69 -8.97
N GLU A 44 5.27 -2.93 -8.48
CA GLU A 44 6.06 -4.06 -8.99
C GLU A 44 5.78 -4.28 -10.48
N GLN A 45 4.51 -4.29 -10.91
CA GLN A 45 4.15 -4.44 -12.33
C GLN A 45 4.68 -3.30 -13.21
N SER A 46 4.57 -2.04 -12.76
CA SER A 46 5.13 -0.88 -13.47
C SER A 46 6.65 -1.01 -13.62
N LYS A 47 7.34 -1.43 -12.56
CA LYS A 47 8.79 -1.66 -12.60
C LYS A 47 9.16 -2.78 -13.57
N GLU A 48 8.42 -3.89 -13.57
CA GLU A 48 8.60 -5.00 -14.51
C GLU A 48 8.36 -4.58 -15.96
N ALA A 49 7.42 -3.65 -16.19
CA ALA A 49 7.16 -3.05 -17.49
C ALA A 49 8.21 -2.00 -17.92
N GLY A 50 9.20 -1.69 -17.07
CA GLY A 50 10.24 -0.70 -17.32
C GLY A 50 9.86 0.74 -16.94
N ASP A 51 8.67 0.96 -16.39
CA ASP A 51 8.22 2.25 -15.88
C ASP A 51 8.65 2.44 -14.42
N SER A 52 9.93 2.81 -14.25
CA SER A 52 10.51 3.01 -12.93
C SER A 52 9.91 4.23 -12.21
N GLU A 53 9.54 5.29 -12.94
CA GLU A 53 8.95 6.49 -12.35
C GLU A 53 7.53 6.21 -11.83
N GLY A 54 6.71 5.53 -12.63
CA GLY A 54 5.38 5.09 -12.19
C GLY A 54 5.45 4.12 -11.02
N ALA A 55 6.44 3.21 -11.02
CA ALA A 55 6.67 2.29 -9.90
C ALA A 55 6.95 3.03 -8.58
N GLU A 56 7.88 4.00 -8.58
CA GLU A 56 8.21 4.78 -7.38
C GLU A 56 7.00 5.56 -6.86
N ALA A 57 6.21 6.18 -7.74
CA ALA A 57 4.98 6.87 -7.34
C ALA A 57 3.94 5.93 -6.70
N LEU A 58 3.83 4.70 -7.20
CA LEU A 58 2.93 3.68 -6.64
C LEU A 58 3.45 3.15 -5.30
N TYR A 59 4.76 2.94 -5.16
CA TYR A 59 5.39 2.57 -3.89
C TYR A 59 5.22 3.64 -2.81
N ASP A 60 5.26 4.92 -3.18
CA ASP A 60 5.04 6.01 -2.23
C ASP A 60 3.59 6.02 -1.73
N LYS A 61 2.61 5.81 -2.63
CA LYS A 61 1.21 5.61 -2.22
C LYS A 61 1.07 4.42 -1.27
N ALA A 62 1.69 3.28 -1.59
CA ALA A 62 1.66 2.11 -0.72
C ALA A 62 2.20 2.42 0.69
N ALA A 63 3.35 3.10 0.76
CA ALA A 63 3.96 3.50 2.02
C ALA A 63 3.04 4.41 2.85
N ASP A 64 2.36 5.37 2.24
CA ASP A 64 1.44 6.27 2.96
C ASP A 64 0.26 5.54 3.59
N TYR A 65 -0.33 4.60 2.87
CA TYR A 65 -1.42 3.77 3.40
C TYR A 65 -0.93 2.83 4.51
N TRP A 66 0.25 2.20 4.34
CA TRP A 66 0.84 1.37 5.39
C TRP A 66 1.22 2.17 6.63
N LYS A 67 1.76 3.39 6.51
CA LYS A 67 2.02 4.29 7.64
C LYS A 67 0.75 4.53 8.46
N ARG A 68 -0.38 4.81 7.79
CA ARG A 68 -1.68 4.98 8.44
C ARG A 68 -2.16 3.69 9.12
N ALA A 69 -2.02 2.54 8.47
CA ALA A 69 -2.41 1.24 9.03
C ALA A 69 -1.59 0.88 10.27
N ILE A 70 -0.27 1.07 10.22
CA ILE A 70 0.67 0.81 11.31
C ILE A 70 0.43 1.74 12.49
N ARG A 71 0.09 3.00 12.26
CA ARG A 71 -0.26 3.94 13.34
C ARG A 71 -1.48 3.46 14.14
N LEU A 72 -2.40 2.74 13.50
CA LEU A 72 -3.59 2.20 14.14
C LEU A 72 -3.36 0.81 14.74
N ALA A 73 -2.53 -0.03 14.12
CA ALA A 73 -2.20 -1.37 14.57
C ALA A 73 -0.69 -1.69 14.36
N PRO A 74 0.20 -1.22 15.26
CA PRO A 74 1.64 -1.25 15.06
C PRO A 74 2.26 -2.65 15.08
N ASN A 75 1.56 -3.63 15.65
CA ASN A 75 2.07 -5.00 15.74
C ASN A 75 1.56 -5.92 14.62
N ASN A 76 0.69 -5.44 13.72
CA ASN A 76 -0.01 -6.28 12.74
C ASN A 76 0.65 -6.30 11.35
N TYR A 77 1.47 -5.31 11.01
CA TYR A 77 1.98 -5.11 9.65
C TYR A 77 3.51 -5.07 9.61
N ILE A 78 4.15 -6.08 10.21
CA ILE A 78 5.62 -6.17 10.32
C ILE A 78 6.28 -6.25 8.94
N GLU A 79 5.66 -6.95 7.98
CA GLU A 79 6.17 -7.02 6.60
C GLU A 79 6.23 -5.64 5.94
N ALA A 80 5.16 -4.84 6.07
CA ALA A 80 5.13 -3.47 5.60
C ALA A 80 6.19 -2.59 6.28
N GLN A 81 6.39 -2.75 7.60
CA GLN A 81 7.44 -2.02 8.34
C GLN A 81 8.83 -2.37 7.82
N ASN A 82 9.10 -3.65 7.61
CA ASN A 82 10.38 -4.13 7.08
C ASN A 82 10.61 -3.60 5.66
N TRP A 83 9.61 -3.71 4.79
CA TRP A 83 9.68 -3.20 3.42
C TRP A 83 9.92 -1.69 3.40
N MET A 84 9.20 -0.91 4.22
CA MET A 84 9.43 0.53 4.30
C MET A 84 10.84 0.87 4.82
N LYS A 85 11.37 0.06 5.74
CA LYS A 85 12.74 0.25 6.25
C LYS A 85 13.79 -0.05 5.19
N THR A 86 13.63 -1.14 4.43
CA THR A 86 14.60 -1.51 3.38
C THR A 86 14.55 -0.57 2.18
N THR A 87 13.38 -0.01 1.87
CA THR A 87 13.18 0.94 0.77
C THR A 87 13.42 2.40 1.17
N GLY A 88 13.76 2.68 2.44
CA GLY A 88 13.98 4.05 2.94
C GLY A 88 12.70 4.86 3.20
N ARG A 89 11.52 4.25 3.00
CA ARG A 89 10.18 4.86 3.16
C ARG A 89 9.65 4.86 4.61
N SER A 90 10.43 4.34 5.56
CA SER A 90 10.06 4.28 6.97
C SER A 90 10.19 5.60 7.71
N LYS A 91 10.97 6.55 7.17
CA LYS A 91 11.04 7.89 7.75
C LYS A 91 9.69 8.55 7.53
N ILE A 92 8.92 8.60 8.62
CA ILE A 92 7.89 9.61 8.79
C ILE A 92 8.65 10.92 8.64
N ASP A 93 8.51 11.60 7.51
CA ASP A 93 8.93 12.99 7.41
C ASP A 93 8.14 13.74 8.48
N VAL A 94 8.80 13.92 9.63
CA VAL A 94 8.36 14.84 10.66
C VAL A 94 8.60 16.21 10.05
N TYR A 95 7.61 16.71 9.32
CA TYR A 95 7.57 18.14 9.00
C TYR A 95 7.40 18.86 10.34
N PHE A 96 8.48 19.52 10.78
CA PHE A 96 8.49 20.49 11.87
C PHE A 96 7.72 21.74 11.48
#